data_AF-A0A959VQV7-F1
#
_entry.id   AF-A0A959VQV7-F1
#
_cell.length_a   1.000
_cell.length_b   1.000
_cell.length_c   1.000
_cell.angle_alpha   90.00
_cell.angle_beta   90.00
_cell.angle_gamma   90.00
#
_symmetry.space_group_name_H-M   'P 1'
#
loop_
_entity.id
_entity.type
_entity.pdbx_description
1 polymer ?
#
loop_
_entity_poly.entity_id
_entity_poly.type
_entity_poly.pdbx_seq_one_letter_code
_entity_poly.pdbx_strand_id
1 'polypeptide(L)' 'MSIDPEYVVRIAKLEQKVSELYKHLGIEEPSGNEALSPEVMALLQQNNTIEAIKVHREQTGLDMTAAKAAIDEYLSNGG' A
#
# COMPACT_ATOMS: atom_id res chain seq x y z
N MET A 1 -2.17 -2.62 23.65
CA MET A 1 -1.46 -1.35 23.35
C MET A 1 -2.54 -0.37 22.93
N SER A 2 -2.91 0.56 23.80
CA SER A 2 -3.95 1.56 23.49
C SER A 2 -3.30 2.61 22.61
N ILE A 3 -3.80 2.82 21.40
CA ILE A 3 -3.31 3.88 20.51
C ILE A 3 -3.66 5.21 21.18
N ASP A 4 -2.67 6.02 21.54
CA ASP A 4 -2.98 7.32 22.17
C ASP A 4 -3.81 8.19 21.21
N PRO A 5 -4.88 8.83 21.69
CA PRO A 5 -5.76 9.66 20.86
C PRO A 5 -5.03 10.79 20.11
N GLU A 6 -3.91 11.25 20.67
CA GLU A 6 -3.05 12.25 20.04
C GLU A 6 -2.42 11.74 18.74
N TYR A 7 -1.99 10.46 18.68
CA TYR A 7 -1.46 9.87 17.45
C TYR A 7 -2.51 9.79 16.36
N VAL A 8 -3.75 9.44 16.70
CA VAL A 8 -4.86 9.38 15.73
C VAL A 8 -5.11 10.75 15.11
N VAL A 9 -5.17 11.81 15.93
CA VAL A 9 -5.36 13.18 15.44
C VAL A 9 -4.17 13.63 14.58
N ARG A 10 -2.95 13.25 14.95
CA ARG A 10 -1.75 13.59 14.19
C ARG A 10 -1.71 12.88 12.84
N ILE A 11 -2.10 11.60 12.79
CA ILE A 11 -2.18 10.81 11.56
C ILE A 11 -3.24 11.39 10.62
N ALA A 12 -4.45 11.69 11.11
CA ALA A 12 -5.50 12.29 10.29
C ALA A 12 -5.07 13.63 9.66
N LYS A 13 -4.31 14.46 10.40
CA LYS A 13 -3.75 15.71 9.86
C LYS A 13 -2.69 15.47 8.79
N LEU A 14 -1.92 14.38 8.89
CA LEU A 14 -0.94 14.01 7.87
C LEU A 14 -1.65 13.50 6.61
N GLU A 15 -2.64 12.63 6.75
CA GLU A 15 -3.47 12.13 5.64
C GLU A 15 -4.13 13.28 4.88
N GLN A 16 -4.73 14.25 5.59
CA GLN A 16 -5.33 15.42 4.96
C GLN A 16 -4.31 16.22 4.13
N LYS A 17 -3.11 16.47 4.68
CA LYS A 17 -2.06 17.21 3.96
C LYS A 17 -1.57 16.48 2.73
N VAL A 18 -1.47 15.16 2.80
CA VAL A 18 -1.06 14.31 1.67
C VAL A 18 -2.12 14.35 0.57
N SER A 19 -3.40 14.25 0.92
CA SER A 19 -4.51 14.40 -0.04
C SER A 19 -4.50 15.78 -0.72
N GLU A 20 -4.22 16.86 0.03
CA GLU A 20 -4.07 18.20 -0.53
C GLU A 20 -2.89 18.32 -1.53
N LEU A 21 -1.77 17.64 -1.26
CA LEU A 21 -0.64 17.59 -2.19
C LEU A 21 -1.03 16.88 -3.48
N TYR A 22 -1.65 15.70 -3.42
CA TYR A 22 -2.11 14.98 -4.61
C TYR A 22 -3.05 15.82 -5.46
N LYS A 23 -4.03 16.48 -4.83
CA LYS A 23 -4.95 17.40 -5.50
C LYS A 23 -4.22 18.57 -6.17
N HIS A 24 -3.21 19.14 -5.52
CA HIS A 24 -2.44 20.26 -6.09
C HIS A 24 -1.56 19.83 -7.27
N LEU A 25 -0.98 18.63 -7.19
CA LEU A 25 -0.18 18.02 -8.25
C LEU A 25 -1.03 17.53 -9.44
N GLY A 26 -2.36 17.46 -9.29
CA GLY A 26 -3.27 16.94 -10.31
C GLY A 26 -3.10 15.44 -10.53
N ILE A 27 -2.53 14.73 -9.55
CA ILE A 27 -2.31 13.30 -9.57
C ILE A 27 -3.44 12.67 -8.75
N GLU A 28 -3.98 11.57 -9.25
CA GLU A 28 -4.97 10.79 -8.50
C GLU A 28 -4.32 10.28 -7.20
N GLU A 29 -4.96 10.59 -6.07
CA GLU A 29 -4.48 10.11 -4.78
C GLU A 29 -4.45 8.57 -4.83
N PRO A 30 -3.33 7.92 -4.48
CA PRO A 30 -3.29 6.49 -4.32
C PRO A 30 -4.29 6.15 -3.22
N SER A 31 -5.46 5.67 -3.64
CA SER A 31 -6.30 4.82 -2.80
C SER A 31 -5.35 3.78 -2.23
N GLY A 32 -5.18 3.70 -0.91
CA GLY A 32 -4.15 2.93 -0.20
C GLY A 32 -4.04 1.43 -0.53
N ASN A 33 -4.77 0.98 -1.55
CA ASN A 33 -4.63 -0.21 -2.37
C ASN A 33 -3.71 0.09 -3.58
N GLU A 34 -2.52 0.66 -3.35
CA GLU A 34 -1.61 1.03 -4.44
C GLU A 34 -1.45 -0.14 -5.43
N ALA A 35 -1.61 0.16 -6.72
CA ALA A 35 -1.31 -0.78 -7.78
C ALA A 35 0.09 -1.34 -7.55
N LEU A 36 0.17 -2.66 -7.39
CA LEU A 36 1.43 -3.35 -7.16
C LEU A 36 2.46 -2.88 -8.18
N SER A 37 3.71 -2.70 -7.74
CA SER A 37 4.80 -2.36 -8.65
C SER A 37 4.82 -3.31 -9.85
N PRO A 38 5.16 -2.86 -11.07
CA PRO A 38 5.23 -3.72 -12.26
C PRO A 38 6.06 -4.99 -12.04
N GLU A 39 7.09 -4.91 -11.20
CA GLU A 39 7.92 -6.04 -10.79
C GLU A 39 7.13 -7.08 -9.97
N VAL A 40 6.33 -6.61 -9.01
CA VAL A 40 5.46 -7.45 -8.18
C VAL A 40 4.36 -8.08 -9.04
N MET A 41 3.75 -7.33 -9.95
CA MET A 41 2.76 -7.85 -10.91
C MET A 41 3.37 -8.95 -11.80
N ALA A 42 4.59 -8.74 -12.31
CA ALA A 42 5.28 -9.74 -13.13
C ALA A 42 5.58 -11.03 -12.35
N LEU A 43 5.92 -10.92 -11.06
CA LEU A 43 6.10 -12.07 -10.18
C LEU A 43 4.78 -12.81 -9.94
N LEU A 44 3.67 -12.09 -9.75
CA LEU A 44 2.35 -12.68 -9.60
C LEU A 44 1.89 -13.41 -10.87
N GLN A 45 2.14 -12.84 -12.06
CA GLN A 45 1.87 -13.49 -13.33
C GLN A 45 2.66 -14.80 -13.52
N GLN A 46 3.84 -14.89 -12.91
CA GLN A 46 4.68 -16.09 -12.90
C GLN A 46 4.29 -17.09 -11.78
N ASN A 47 3.21 -16.86 -11.04
CA ASN A 47 2.80 -17.62 -9.84
C ASN A 47 3.86 -17.60 -8.71
N ASN A 48 4.74 -16.60 -8.69
CA ASN A 48 5.78 -16.42 -7.68
C ASN A 48 5.30 -15.51 -6.54
N THR A 49 4.17 -15.85 -5.91
CA THR A 49 3.50 -15.01 -4.90
C THR A 49 4.38 -14.70 -3.68
N ILE A 50 5.20 -15.66 -3.23
CA ILE A 50 6.09 -15.45 -2.08
C ILE A 50 7.12 -14.36 -2.39
N GLU A 51 7.67 -14.36 -3.60
CA GLU A 51 8.66 -13.38 -4.02
C GLU A 51 7.99 -12.01 -4.25
N ALA A 52 6.79 -12.00 -4.83
CA ALA A 52 5.98 -10.79 -4.96
C ALA A 52 5.72 -10.11 -3.61
N ILE A 53 5.37 -10.88 -2.56
CA ILE A 53 5.18 -10.35 -1.20
C ILE A 53 6.48 -9.77 -0.64
N LYS A 54 7.63 -10.43 -0.85
CA LYS A 54 8.92 -9.92 -0.37
C LYS A 54 9.29 -8.60 -1.05
N VAL A 55 9.22 -8.56 -2.38
CA VAL A 55 9.54 -7.37 -3.17
C VAL A 55 8.62 -6.21 -2.79
N HIS A 56 7.31 -6.48 -2.65
CA HIS A 56 6.36 -5.47 -2.22
C HIS A 56 6.66 -4.96 -0.81
N ARG A 57 7.05 -5.85 0.12
CA ARG A 57 7.49 -5.48 1.47
C ARG A 57 8.75 -4.60 1.47
N GLU A 58 9.73 -4.93 0.64
CA GLU A 58 10.99 -4.18 0.52
C GLU A 58 10.78 -2.79 -0.09
N GLN A 59 9.88 -2.69 -1.07
CA GLN A 59 9.55 -1.42 -1.74
C GLN A 59 8.77 -0.46 -0.83
N THR A 60 7.84 -0.99 -0.03
CA THR A 60 6.90 -0.18 0.79
C THR A 60 7.33 -0.03 2.25
N GLY A 61 8.22 -0.90 2.73
CA GLY A 61 8.58 -0.99 4.15
C GLY A 61 7.46 -1.51 5.05
N LEU A 62 6.38 -2.05 4.47
CA LEU A 62 5.28 -2.65 5.21
C LEU A 62 5.74 -3.86 6.03
N ASP A 63 4.96 -4.22 7.05
CA ASP A 63 5.18 -5.50 7.71
C ASP A 63 4.74 -6.67 6.81
N MET A 64 5.13 -7.88 7.16
CA MET A 64 4.85 -9.07 6.34
C MET A 64 3.33 -9.34 6.19
N THR A 65 2.54 -8.94 7.19
CA THR A 65 1.10 -9.17 7.20
C THR A 65 0.41 -8.20 6.24
N ALA A 66 0.77 -6.92 6.31
CA ALA A 66 0.28 -5.87 5.44
C ALA A 66 0.70 -6.10 3.97
N ALA A 67 1.96 -6.50 3.74
CA ALA A 67 2.43 -6.84 2.40
C ALA A 67 1.66 -8.03 1.80
N LYS A 68 1.36 -9.06 2.60
CA LYS A 68 0.53 -10.19 2.16
C LYS A 68 -0.91 -9.75 1.87
N ALA A 69 -1.49 -8.90 2.72
CA ALA A 69 -2.86 -8.42 2.56
C ALA A 69 -3.05 -7.66 1.23
N ALA A 70 -2.09 -6.79 0.87
CA ALA A 70 -2.12 -6.06 -0.40
C ALA A 70 -2.07 -7.01 -1.62
N ILE A 71 -1.24 -8.05 -1.55
CA ILE A 71 -1.13 -9.06 -2.61
C ILE A 71 -2.40 -9.91 -2.71
N ASP A 72 -2.96 -10.34 -1.57
CA ASP A 72 -4.21 -11.10 -1.53
C ASP A 72 -5.38 -10.29 -2.09
N GLU A 73 -5.45 -8.99 -1.76
CA GLU A 73 -6.47 -8.08 -2.28
C GLU A 73 -6.34 -7.90 -3.80
N TYR A 74 -5.12 -7.72 -4.30
CA TYR A 74 -4.85 -7.65 -5.74
C TYR A 74 -5.29 -8.94 -6.47
N LEU A 75 -4.98 -10.12 -5.91
CA LEU A 75 -5.41 -11.40 -6.48
C LEU A 75 -6.93 -11.59 -6.41
N SER A 76 -7.57 -11.09 -5.35
CA SER A 76 -9.02 -11.20 -5.16
C SER A 76 -9.83 -10.24 -6.06
N ASN A 77 -9.29 -9.07 -6.39
CA ASN A 77 -9.96 -8.10 -7.26
C ASN A 77 -9.79 -8.40 -8.76
N GLY A 78 -9.10 -9.48 -9.12
CA GLY A 78 -8.88 -9.87 -10.51
C GLY A 78 -7.91 -8.93 -11.20
N GLY A 79 -6.62 -9.18 -11.01
CA GLY A 79 -5.51 -8.34 -11.49
C GLY A 79 -5.48 -8.01 -12.97
#